data_AF-A0A7C6BHA7-F1
#
_entry.id   AF-A0A7C6BHA7-F1
#
_cell.length_a   1.000
_cell.length_b   1.000
_cell.length_c   1.000
_cell.angle_alpha   90.00
_cell.angle_beta   90.00
_cell.angle_gamma   90.00
#
_symmetry.space_group_name_H-M   'P 1'
#
loop_
_entity.id
_entity.type
_entity.pdbx_description
1 polymer ?
#
loop_
_entity_poly.entity_id
_entity_poly.type
_entity_poly.pdbx_seq_one_letter_code
_entity_poly.pdbx_strand_id
1 'polypeptide(L)'
;MDYELLYIIDTSLEEEARQELIARYNTLVEQHEGKVSKVEEWGKRRLAYLVDDKPEGYYVLVHFSAPQTFPKEMERVMEIDENVMRYLITRIEHKRAHVKPPQQRPAAQDQSADVPEPGIEALPNQTEE
;
A
#
# COMPACT_ATOMS: atom_id res chain seq x y z
N MET A 1 -2.21 13.52 1.04
CA MET A 1 -2.40 12.38 1.96
C MET A 1 -3.11 11.31 1.18
N ASP A 2 -2.76 10.05 1.41
CA ASP A 2 -3.31 8.95 0.63
C ASP A 2 -4.60 8.44 1.28
N TYR A 3 -5.61 8.26 0.45
CA TYR A 3 -6.93 7.80 0.82
C TYR A 3 -7.35 6.64 -0.07
N GLU A 4 -8.21 5.83 0.50
CA GLU A 4 -8.94 4.77 -0.17
C GLU A 4 -10.43 5.09 -0.06
N LEU A 5 -11.12 5.09 -1.18
CA LEU A 5 -12.56 5.28 -1.26
C LEU A 5 -13.18 4.02 -1.85
N LEU A 6 -13.98 3.35 -1.06
CA LEU A 6 -14.82 2.25 -1.48
C LEU A 6 -16.27 2.73 -1.53
N TYR A 7 -16.93 2.58 -2.67
CA TYR A 7 -18.35 2.91 -2.78
C TYR A 7 -19.11 1.84 -3.55
N ILE A 8 -20.40 1.80 -3.28
CA ILE A 8 -21.34 0.83 -3.83
C ILE A 8 -22.37 1.59 -4.65
N ILE A 9 -22.36 1.34 -5.95
CA ILE A 9 -23.30 1.91 -6.92
C ILE A 9 -24.48 0.96 -7.08
N ASP A 10 -25.66 1.53 -7.32
CA ASP A 10 -26.85 0.80 -7.74
C ASP A 10 -26.62 -0.06 -9.00
N THR A 11 -27.08 -1.31 -9.00
CA THR A 11 -26.91 -2.22 -10.15
C THR A 11 -27.98 -2.08 -11.24
N SER A 12 -29.03 -1.30 -11.00
CA SER A 12 -30.08 -0.98 -11.97
C SER A 12 -29.63 0.10 -12.95
N LEU A 13 -28.55 0.82 -12.66
CA LEU A 13 -27.95 1.79 -13.58
C LEU A 13 -27.30 1.09 -14.77
N GLU A 14 -27.47 1.69 -15.95
CA GLU A 14 -26.76 1.29 -17.14
C GLU A 14 -25.25 1.48 -16.98
N GLU A 15 -24.49 0.69 -17.74
CA GLU A 15 -23.03 0.72 -17.71
C GLU A 15 -22.46 2.08 -18.10
N GLU A 16 -23.08 2.77 -19.06
CA GLU A 16 -22.69 4.13 -19.47
C GLU A 16 -22.85 5.14 -18.33
N ALA A 17 -24.00 5.15 -17.66
CA ALA A 17 -24.26 6.03 -16.52
C ALA A 17 -23.30 5.74 -15.36
N ARG A 18 -22.95 4.47 -15.14
CA ARG A 18 -21.98 4.06 -14.13
C ARG A 18 -20.58 4.58 -14.42
N GLN A 19 -20.13 4.47 -15.67
CA GLN A 19 -18.84 4.99 -16.10
C GLN A 19 -18.80 6.52 -16.01
N GLU A 20 -19.90 7.20 -16.32
CA GLU A 20 -20.02 8.66 -16.14
C GLU A 20 -19.89 9.06 -14.66
N LEU A 21 -20.52 8.33 -13.73
CA LEU A 21 -20.37 8.56 -12.29
C LEU A 21 -18.92 8.38 -11.83
N ILE A 22 -18.26 7.29 -12.25
CA ILE A 22 -16.86 7.04 -11.93
C ILE A 22 -15.97 8.18 -12.46
N ALA A 23 -16.18 8.60 -13.71
CA ALA A 23 -15.45 9.71 -14.32
C ALA A 23 -15.70 11.03 -13.59
N ARG A 24 -16.95 11.32 -13.21
CA ARG A 24 -17.32 12.51 -12.44
C ARG A 24 -16.61 12.57 -11.10
N TYR A 25 -16.52 11.45 -10.37
CA TYR A 25 -15.77 11.40 -9.12
C TYR A 25 -14.27 11.56 -9.32
N ASN A 26 -13.70 10.98 -10.39
CA ASN A 26 -12.29 11.19 -10.72
C ASN A 26 -12.00 12.67 -11.04
N THR A 27 -12.85 13.33 -11.83
CA THR A 27 -12.72 14.77 -12.13
C THR A 27 -12.87 15.61 -10.86
N LEU A 28 -13.78 15.24 -9.94
CA LEU A 28 -13.92 15.94 -8.66
C LEU A 28 -12.63 15.86 -7.83
N VAL A 29 -11.94 14.72 -7.84
CA VAL A 29 -10.62 14.58 -7.20
C VAL A 29 -9.60 15.52 -7.84
N GLU A 30 -9.54 15.56 -9.17
CA GLU A 30 -8.60 16.43 -9.90
C GLU A 30 -8.87 17.92 -9.69
N GLN A 31 -10.14 18.34 -9.60
CA GLN A 31 -10.53 19.74 -9.37
C GLN A 31 -10.07 20.28 -8.02
N HIS A 32 -9.91 19.42 -7.01
CA HIS A 32 -9.49 19.79 -5.67
C HIS A 32 -8.01 19.50 -5.40
N GLU A 33 -7.18 19.61 -6.43
CA GLU A 33 -5.73 19.36 -6.39
C GLU A 33 -5.38 17.93 -5.90
N GLY A 34 -6.31 17.00 -6.07
CA GLY A 34 -6.11 15.59 -5.81
C GLY A 34 -5.56 14.86 -7.03
N LYS A 35 -4.91 13.72 -6.79
CA LYS A 35 -4.41 12.83 -7.82
C LYS A 35 -4.96 11.42 -7.61
N VAL A 36 -5.69 10.92 -8.61
CA VAL A 36 -6.12 9.52 -8.64
C VAL A 36 -4.91 8.65 -8.95
N SER A 37 -4.65 7.66 -8.09
CA SER A 37 -3.55 6.71 -8.26
C SER A 37 -4.00 5.43 -8.96
N LYS A 38 -5.18 4.92 -8.59
CA LYS A 38 -5.72 3.68 -9.15
C LYS A 38 -7.24 3.64 -8.98
N VAL A 39 -7.92 3.14 -10.00
CA VAL A 39 -9.36 2.83 -9.95
C VAL A 39 -9.51 1.34 -10.22
N GLU A 40 -10.22 0.64 -9.34
CA GLU A 40 -10.48 -0.79 -9.44
C GLU A 40 -11.99 -1.03 -9.38
N GLU A 41 -12.54 -1.52 -10.47
CA GLU A 41 -13.93 -1.92 -10.56
C GLU A 41 -14.05 -3.40 -10.19
N TRP A 42 -14.69 -3.70 -9.06
CA TRP A 42 -14.87 -5.07 -8.59
C TRP A 42 -16.11 -5.74 -9.17
N GLY A 43 -16.94 -4.98 -9.87
CA GLY A 43 -18.16 -5.48 -10.48
C GLY A 43 -19.31 -5.63 -9.50
N LYS A 44 -20.36 -6.33 -9.97
CA LYS A 44 -21.56 -6.65 -9.20
C LYS A 44 -21.27 -7.75 -8.18
N ARG A 45 -21.62 -7.50 -6.92
CA ARG A 45 -21.49 -8.45 -5.81
C ARG A 45 -22.77 -8.48 -4.98
N ARG A 46 -23.06 -9.65 -4.39
CA ARG A 46 -24.23 -9.85 -3.51
C ARG A 46 -23.92 -9.32 -2.10
N LEU A 47 -24.85 -8.53 -1.56
CA LEU A 47 -24.79 -7.99 -0.21
C LEU A 47 -25.26 -9.03 0.82
N ALA A 48 -24.76 -8.95 2.05
CA ALA A 48 -25.18 -9.86 3.13
C ALA A 48 -26.62 -9.59 3.61
N TYR A 49 -27.09 -8.35 3.47
CA TYR A 49 -28.43 -7.88 3.78
C TYR A 49 -28.86 -6.84 2.74
N LEU A 50 -30.15 -6.56 2.67
CA LEU A 50 -30.69 -5.57 1.74
C LEU A 50 -30.24 -4.17 2.15
N VAL A 51 -29.69 -3.42 1.20
CA VAL A 51 -29.41 -2.00 1.34
C VAL A 51 -30.31 -1.30 0.33
N ASP A 52 -31.17 -0.39 0.79
CA ASP A 52 -32.14 0.30 -0.07
C ASP A 52 -33.00 -0.71 -0.89
N ASP A 53 -33.46 -1.77 -0.22
CA ASP A 53 -34.20 -2.91 -0.79
C ASP A 53 -33.48 -3.71 -1.89
N LYS A 54 -32.18 -3.46 -2.11
CA LYS A 54 -31.37 -4.15 -3.13
C LYS A 54 -30.47 -5.22 -2.51
N PRO A 55 -30.45 -6.45 -3.05
CA PRO A 55 -29.59 -7.54 -2.57
C PRO A 55 -28.18 -7.54 -3.17
N GLU A 56 -27.89 -6.62 -4.07
CA GLU A 56 -26.69 -6.57 -4.90
C GLU A 56 -26.24 -5.13 -5.11
N GLY A 57 -24.93 -4.96 -5.30
CA GLY A 57 -24.30 -3.65 -5.50
C GLY A 57 -23.08 -3.77 -6.40
N TYR A 58 -22.77 -2.70 -7.14
CA TYR A 58 -21.55 -2.60 -7.94
C TYR A 58 -20.46 -1.91 -7.14
N TYR A 59 -19.35 -2.61 -6.90
CA TYR A 59 -18.28 -2.12 -6.05
C TYR A 59 -17.18 -1.45 -6.86
N VAL A 60 -16.79 -0.25 -6.43
CA VAL A 60 -15.64 0.47 -6.99
C VAL A 60 -14.72 0.92 -5.86
N LEU A 61 -13.44 0.59 -6.02
CA LEU A 61 -12.37 1.01 -5.13
C LEU A 61 -11.49 2.03 -5.83
N VAL A 62 -11.27 3.18 -5.19
CA VAL A 62 -10.45 4.26 -5.73
C VAL A 62 -9.37 4.62 -4.74
N HIS A 63 -8.13 4.56 -5.19
CA HIS A 63 -6.96 5.08 -4.47
C HIS A 63 -6.63 6.46 -5.00
N PHE A 64 -6.58 7.45 -4.12
CA PHE A 64 -6.25 8.82 -4.50
C PHE A 64 -5.46 9.52 -3.41
N SER A 65 -4.67 10.52 -3.81
CA SER A 65 -3.98 11.42 -2.90
C SER A 65 -4.63 12.80 -2.96
N ALA A 66 -4.99 13.37 -1.81
CA ALA A 66 -5.69 14.66 -1.75
C ALA A 66 -5.29 15.46 -0.48
N PRO A 67 -5.63 16.76 -0.41
CA PRO A 67 -5.52 17.54 0.83
C PRO A 67 -6.47 17.04 1.93
N GLN A 68 -6.21 17.42 3.18
CA GLN A 68 -6.98 16.97 4.35
C GLN A 68 -8.44 17.43 4.39
N THR A 69 -8.76 18.50 3.67
CA THR A 69 -10.10 19.07 3.61
C THR A 69 -11.01 18.35 2.63
N PHE A 70 -10.43 17.64 1.66
CA PHE A 70 -11.16 17.05 0.54
C PHE A 70 -12.10 15.88 0.89
N PRO A 71 -11.74 14.94 1.80
CA PRO A 71 -12.63 13.83 2.16
C PRO A 71 -14.04 14.28 2.57
N LYS A 72 -14.15 15.42 3.27
CA LYS A 72 -15.44 15.97 3.70
C LYS A 72 -16.29 16.48 2.54
N GLU A 73 -15.67 17.01 1.50
CA GLU A 73 -16.39 17.44 0.30
C GLU A 73 -16.83 16.25 -0.53
N MET A 74 -15.96 15.25 -0.69
CA MET A 74 -16.31 13.99 -1.36
C MET A 74 -17.50 13.31 -0.67
N GLU A 75 -17.48 13.24 0.67
CA GLU A 75 -18.58 12.71 1.47
C GLU A 75 -19.90 13.43 1.19
N ARG A 76 -19.89 14.77 1.18
CA ARG A 76 -21.06 15.59 0.88
C ARG A 76 -21.62 15.31 -0.51
N VAL A 77 -20.77 15.20 -1.53
CA VAL A 77 -21.21 14.94 -2.91
C VAL A 77 -21.80 13.53 -3.03
N MET A 78 -21.18 12.53 -2.39
CA MET A 78 -21.67 11.15 -2.41
C MET A 78 -22.96 10.95 -1.61
N GLU A 79 -23.18 11.71 -0.54
CA GLU A 79 -24.42 11.66 0.23
C GLU A 79 -25.62 12.23 -0.57
N ILE A 80 -25.38 13.19 -1.45
CA ILE A 80 -26.41 13.79 -2.32
C ILE A 80 -26.72 12.87 -3.51
N ASP A 81 -25.79 12.01 -3.91
CA ASP A 81 -25.94 11.17 -5.09
C ASP A 81 -26.75 9.91 -4.76
N GLU A 82 -28.03 9.90 -5.16
CA GLU A 82 -28.96 8.78 -4.91
C GLU A 82 -28.53 7.46 -5.56
N ASN A 83 -27.59 7.52 -6.51
CA ASN A 83 -27.02 6.35 -7.18
C ASN A 83 -26.00 5.60 -6.33
N VAL A 84 -25.50 6.22 -5.27
CA VAL A 84 -24.52 5.64 -4.34
C VAL A 84 -25.24 5.15 -3.09
N MET A 85 -25.29 3.84 -2.91
CA MET A 85 -25.95 3.23 -1.75
C MET A 85 -25.15 3.40 -0.46
N ARG A 86 -23.83 3.21 -0.55
CA ARG A 86 -22.89 3.31 0.57
C ARG A 86 -21.52 3.74 0.07
N TYR A 87 -20.80 4.46 0.92
CA TYR A 87 -19.39 4.79 0.70
C TYR A 87 -18.61 4.63 2.01
N LEU A 88 -17.30 4.43 1.88
CA LEU A 88 -16.34 4.39 2.97
C LEU A 88 -15.06 5.05 2.50
N ILE A 89 -14.67 6.14 3.17
CA ILE A 89 -13.40 6.81 2.95
C ILE A 89 -12.45 6.45 4.09
N THR A 90 -11.32 5.86 3.76
CA THR A 90 -10.28 5.46 4.72
C THR A 90 -8.99 6.18 4.41
N ARG A 91 -8.35 6.77 5.43
CA ARG A 91 -7.01 7.34 5.30
C ARG A 91 -5.97 6.22 5.40
N ILE A 92 -5.06 6.17 4.42
CA ILE A 92 -3.97 5.19 4.41
C ILE A 92 -2.82 5.74 5.26
N GLU A 93 -2.60 5.11 6.41
CA GLU A 93 -1.42 5.38 7.25
C GLU A 93 -0.28 4.47 6.79
N HIS A 94 0.74 5.05 6.16
CA HIS A 94 1.98 4.32 5.89
C HIS A 94 2.71 4.09 7.22
N LYS A 95 2.52 2.93 7.84
CA LYS A 95 3.41 2.48 8.93
C LYS A 95 4.83 2.46 8.37
N ARG A 96 5.63 3.48 8.70
CA ARG A 96 7.07 3.43 8.54
C ARG A 96 7.55 2.23 9.34
N ALA A 97 7.86 1.13 8.66
CA ALA A 97 8.53 -0.01 9.26
C ALA A 97 9.92 0.46 9.68
N HIS A 98 10.02 1.02 10.89
CA HIS A 98 11.31 1.29 11.53
C HIS A 98 11.84 -0.03 12.11
N VAL A 99 11.99 -1.04 11.25
CA VAL A 99 12.72 -2.25 11.59
C VAL A 99 14.14 -1.99 11.12
N LYS A 100 15.00 -1.55 12.04
CA LYS A 100 16.44 -1.62 11.79
C LYS A 100 16.76 -3.08 11.46
N PRO A 101 17.35 -3.41 10.30
CA PRO A 101 17.82 -4.76 10.07
C PRO A 101 18.74 -5.14 11.23
N PRO A 102 18.67 -6.38 11.78
CA PRO A 102 19.60 -6.81 12.80
C PRO A 102 21.00 -6.59 12.25
N GLN A 103 21.80 -5.74 12.90
CA GLN A 103 23.20 -5.59 12.52
C GLN A 103 23.82 -6.98 12.67
N GLN A 104 24.33 -7.55 11.57
CA GLN A 104 25.18 -8.72 11.64
C GLN A 104 26.27 -8.38 12.66
N ARG A 105 26.32 -9.13 13.77
CA ARG A 105 27.50 -9.13 14.62
C ARG A 105 28.66 -9.50 13.68
N PRO A 106 29.66 -8.63 13.48
CA PRO A 106 30.82 -9.03 12.71
C PRO A 106 31.38 -10.27 13.40
N ALA A 107 31.52 -11.36 12.64
CA ALA A 107 32.27 -12.52 13.10
C ALA A 107 33.60 -12.00 13.64
N ALA A 108 33.93 -12.36 14.87
CA ALA A 108 35.17 -11.98 15.52
C ALA A 108 36.32 -12.20 14.53
N GLN A 109 36.98 -11.11 14.14
CA GLN A 109 38.21 -11.17 13.40
C GLN A 109 39.26 -11.74 14.35
N ASP A 110 39.63 -12.99 14.13
CA ASP A 110 40.84 -13.59 14.68
C ASP A 110 42.02 -12.80 14.09
N GLN A 111 42.49 -11.82 14.85
CA GLN A 111 43.68 -11.05 14.51
C GLN A 111 44.90 -11.86 14.93
N SER A 112 45.71 -12.17 13.92
CA SER A 112 47.04 -12.75 13.95
C SER A 112 47.87 -12.29 15.15
N ALA A 113 48.30 -13.24 15.98
CA ALA A 113 49.41 -13.05 16.90
C ALA A 113 50.69 -13.63 16.26
N ASP A 114 51.39 -12.75 15.55
CA ASP A 114 52.81 -12.83 15.24
C ASP A 114 53.59 -12.99 16.54
N VAL A 115 54.33 -14.11 16.70
CA VAL A 115 55.28 -14.30 17.79
C VAL A 115 56.68 -14.28 17.16
N PRO A 116 57.58 -13.38 17.57
CA PRO A 116 58.86 -13.13 16.90
C PRO A 116 59.89 -14.25 17.15
N GLU A 117 60.68 -14.55 16.13
CA GLU A 117 61.86 -15.41 16.23
C GLU A 117 62.98 -14.76 17.06
N PRO A 118 63.68 -15.54 17.90
CA PRO A 118 65.14 -15.51 17.84
C PRO A 118 65.77 -16.92 17.90
N GLY A 119 66.80 -17.12 17.06
CA GLY A 119 67.42 -18.42 16.81
C GLY A 119 68.42 -18.92 17.85
N ILE A 120 68.66 -20.25 17.83
CA ILE A 120 69.87 -20.92 18.32
C ILE A 120 70.19 -22.11 17.39
N GLU A 121 71.43 -22.10 16.92
CA GLU A 121 72.34 -23.12 16.35
C GLU A 121 71.93 -24.61 16.29
N ALA A 122 72.14 -25.26 15.14
CA ALA A 122 73.21 -26.26 14.89
C ALA A 122 72.85 -27.27 13.75
N LEU A 123 73.75 -27.36 12.76
CA LEU A 123 73.85 -28.35 11.66
C LEU A 123 74.18 -29.79 12.20
N PRO A 124 74.35 -30.86 11.38
CA PRO A 124 74.07 -31.11 9.95
C PRO A 124 73.29 -32.45 9.67
N ASN A 125 72.77 -32.59 8.44
CA ASN A 125 72.47 -33.89 7.84
C ASN A 125 73.77 -34.63 7.46
N GLN A 126 74.04 -35.81 8.03
CA GLN A 126 74.65 -37.04 7.46
C GLN A 126 74.36 -38.18 8.47
N THR A 127 73.74 -39.32 8.11
CA THR A 127 74.37 -40.58 7.62
C THR A 127 73.18 -41.53 7.31
N GLU A 128 72.94 -41.95 6.07
CA GLU A 128 73.46 -43.17 5.41
C GLU A 128 72.88 -44.48 6.00
N GLU A 129 71.96 -45.11 5.26
CA GLU A 129 72.06 -46.50 4.77
C GLU A 129 71.14 -46.69 3.54
#